data_AF-A0A937QCX8-F1
#
_entry.id   AF-A0A937QCX8-F1
#
_cell.length_a   1.000
_cell.length_b   1.000
_cell.length_c   1.000
_cell.angle_alpha   90.00
_cell.angle_beta   90.00
_cell.angle_gamma   90.00
#
_symmetry.space_group_name_H-M   'P 1'
#
loop_
_entity.id
_entity.type
_entity.pdbx_description
1 polymer ?
#
loop_
_entity_poly.entity_id
_entity_poly.type
_entity_poly.pdbx_seq_one_letter_code
_entity_poly.pdbx_strand_id
1 'polypeptide(L)' 'MLKPGTRIKMTMGYRGAKGVITEKIKSKFEFYAVKLENGINIIVGPSAFEVE' A
#
# COMPACT_ATOMS: atom_id res chain seq x y z
N MET A 1 0.09 12.68 -4.18
CA MET A 1 -0.85 11.95 -3.29
C MET A 1 -1.40 10.76 -4.04
N LEU A 2 -1.28 9.56 -3.47
CA LEU A 2 -1.73 8.32 -4.08
C LEU A 2 -3.25 8.17 -3.90
N LYS A 3 -3.91 7.56 -4.89
CA LYS A 3 -5.36 7.40 -4.91
C LYS A 3 -5.74 5.94 -4.67
N PRO A 4 -6.92 5.66 -4.12
CA PRO A 4 -7.50 4.33 -4.22
C PRO A 4 -7.48 3.83 -5.67
N GLY A 5 -7.10 2.57 -5.87
CA GLY A 5 -6.91 1.96 -7.18
C GLY A 5 -5.46 1.99 -7.70
N THR A 6 -4.55 2.73 -7.05
CA THR A 6 -3.12 2.72 -7.44
C THR A 6 -2.49 1.36 -7.14
N ARG A 7 -1.87 0.75 -8.15
CA ARG A 7 -1.08 -0.48 -8.01
C ARG A 7 0.27 -0.17 -7.39
N ILE A 8 0.68 -1.04 -6.48
CA ILE A 8 1.92 -0.89 -5.74
C ILE A 8 2.63 -2.23 -5.64
N LYS A 9 3.95 -2.16 -5.52
CA LYS A 9 4.82 -3.30 -5.22
C LYS A 9 5.56 -3.05 -3.92
N MET A 10 5.43 -3.98 -2.99
CA MET A 10 6.10 -3.93 -1.69
C MET A 10 7.63 -4.01 -1.85
N THR A 11 8.36 -3.15 -1.14
CA THR A 11 9.83 -3.08 -1.16
C THR A 11 10.47 -3.53 0.14
N MET A 12 9.74 -3.49 1.25
CA MET A 12 10.21 -3.85 2.60
C MET A 12 9.51 -5.12 3.11
N GLY A 13 8.59 -5.00 4.08
CA GLY A 13 7.73 -6.11 4.48
C GLY A 13 6.91 -6.60 3.29
N TYR A 14 6.70 -7.92 3.19
CA TYR A 14 6.07 -8.55 2.02
C TYR A 14 6.77 -8.24 0.68
N ARG A 15 8.10 -8.02 0.70
CA ARG A 15 8.90 -7.64 -0.48
C ARG A 15 8.54 -8.46 -1.72
N GLY A 16 8.25 -7.75 -2.81
CA GLY A 16 7.88 -8.35 -4.09
C GLY A 16 6.38 -8.66 -4.24
N ALA A 17 5.61 -8.68 -3.14
CA ALA A 17 4.16 -8.78 -3.22
C ALA A 17 3.57 -7.53 -3.88
N LYS A 18 2.56 -7.75 -4.73
CA LYS A 18 1.80 -6.69 -5.37
C LYS A 18 0.48 -6.50 -4.67
N GLY A 19 -0.06 -5.29 -4.80
CA GLY A 19 -1.35 -4.96 -4.26
C GLY A 19 -1.90 -3.67 -4.84
N VAL A 20 -3.01 -3.25 -4.26
CA VAL A 20 -3.70 -2.01 -4.63
C VAL A 20 -4.01 -1.20 -3.37
N ILE A 21 -3.80 0.11 -3.45
CA ILE A 21 -4.26 1.02 -2.40
C ILE A 21 -5.79 1.04 -2.42
N THR A 22 -6.41 0.76 -1.29
CA THR A 22 -7.87 0.77 -1.14
C THR A 22 -8.35 2.06 -0.49
N GLU A 23 -7.56 2.63 0.41
CA GLU A 23 -7.92 3.85 1.15
C GLU A 23 -6.67 4.61 1.63
N LYS A 24 -6.79 5.95 1.71
CA LYS A 24 -5.85 6.77 2.48
C LYS A 24 -6.38 6.96 3.90
N ILE A 25 -5.59 6.58 4.89
CA ILE A 25 -5.97 6.70 6.29
C ILE A 25 -5.88 8.17 6.73
N LYS A 26 -6.94 8.67 7.38
CA LYS A 26 -6.91 9.98 8.04
C LYS A 26 -6.05 9.92 9.30
N SER A 27 -4.80 10.35 9.19
CA SER A 27 -3.85 10.46 10.29
C SER A 27 -2.95 11.67 10.10
N LYS A 28 -2.24 12.07 11.16
CA LYS A 28 -1.13 13.05 11.07
C LYS A 28 0.02 12.53 10.20
N PHE A 29 0.11 11.21 10.04
CA PHE A 29 1.09 10.53 9.21
C PHE A 29 0.44 10.02 7.93
N GLU A 30 1.25 9.91 6.87
CA GLU A 30 0.76 9.41 5.59
C GLU A 30 0.78 7.87 5.57
N PHE A 31 -0.41 7.26 5.74
CA PHE A 31 -0.62 5.82 5.69
C PHE A 31 -1.70 5.46 4.68
N TYR A 32 -1.55 4.27 4.09
CA TYR A 32 -2.46 3.74 3.09
C TYR A 32 -2.88 2.33 3.49
N ALA A 33 -4.18 2.05 3.41
CA ALA A 33 -4.68 0.68 3.43
C ALA A 33 -4.44 0.08 2.04
N VAL A 34 -3.86 -1.13 2.03
CA VAL A 34 -3.48 -1.85 0.83
C VAL A 34 -4.04 -3.26 0.91
N LYS A 35 -4.65 -3.71 -0.19
CA LYS A 35 -5.03 -5.11 -0.40
C LYS A 35 -4.01 -5.77 -1.30
N LEU A 36 -3.28 -6.74 -0.77
CA LEU A 36 -2.33 -7.55 -1.52
C LEU A 36 -3.05 -8.62 -2.34
N GLU A 37 -2.44 -9.06 -3.44
CA GLU A 37 -3.02 -10.09 -4.33
C GLU A 37 -3.22 -11.45 -3.64
N ASN A 38 -2.44 -11.73 -2.59
CA ASN A 38 -2.58 -12.93 -1.76
C ASN A 38 -3.76 -12.84 -0.76
N GLY A 39 -4.59 -11.80 -0.83
CA GLY A 39 -5.78 -11.61 0.00
C GLY A 39 -5.53 -10.93 1.36
N ILE A 40 -4.28 -10.62 1.70
CA ILE A 40 -3.95 -9.94 2.96
C ILE A 40 -4.23 -8.44 2.83
N ASN A 41 -4.85 -7.85 3.85
CA ASN A 41 -5.03 -6.40 3.96
C ASN A 41 -4.07 -5.85 5.01
N ILE A 42 -3.28 -4.84 4.64
CA ILE A 42 -2.27 -4.23 5.52
C ILE A 42 -2.35 -2.70 5.45
N ILE A 43 -1.81 -2.05 6.48
CA ILE A 43 -1.60 -0.60 6.49
C ILE A 43 -0.10 -0.35 6.35
N VAL A 44 0.27 0.46 5.36
CA VAL A 44 1.67 0.74 5.05
C VAL A 44 1.90 2.23 4.84
N GLY A 45 3.09 2.68 5.22
CA GLY A 45 3.58 4.02 4.87
C GLY A 45 4.18 4.04 3.45
N PRO A 46 4.34 5.22 2.84
CA PRO A 46 4.82 5.38 1.47
C PRO A 46 6.24 4.86 1.24
N SER A 47 7.06 4.68 2.29
CA SER A 47 8.41 4.12 2.18
C SER A 47 8.42 2.60 1.97
N ALA A 48 7.33 1.89 2.28
CA ALA A 48 7.29 0.43 2.24
C ALA A 48 6.95 -0.15 0.85
N PHE A 49 6.71 0.70 -0.15
CA PHE A 49 6.33 0.29 -1.49
C PHE A 49 6.78 1.27 -2.57
N GLU A 50 6.76 0.79 -3.80
CA GLU A 50 6.88 1.57 -5.02
C GLU A 50 5.58 1.51 -5.81
N VAL A 51 5.28 2.57 -6.55
CA VAL A 51 4.13 2.61 -7.46
C VAL A 51 4.52 1.89 -8.74
N GLU A 52 3.63 1.00 -9.23
CA GLU A 52 3.79 0.31 -10.52
C GLU A 52 3.12 1.10 -11.65
#